data_AF-A0A924V689-F1
#
_entry.id   AF-A0A924V689-F1
#
_cell.length_a   1.000
_cell.length_b   1.000
_cell.length_c   1.000
_cell.angle_alpha   90.00
_cell.angle_beta   90.00
_cell.angle_gamma   90.00
#
_symmetry.space_group_name_H-M   'P 1'
#
loop_
_entity.id
_entity.type
_entity.pdbx_description
1 polymer ?
#
loop_
_entity_poly.entity_id
_entity_poly.type
_entity_poly.pdbx_seq_one_letter_code
_entity_poly.pdbx_strand_id
1 'polypeptide(L)'
;MKKNLESSRGFTLIEVILAMTILSSMMILVSISISRASKAKVKIQAEVEAVSALRDAMRMIRTDINQAYNHYDYEIEITEQSKKKTLPPALPGQPPPPVPPVAPLAPVVSQRKSPATRFVGTENTLDFVTMNNGRMTANDVQADFVEVGYFLKNCTSHLGDAGRGDKTEKSQGSQCLFRRVQKIIDLDVTKGGVETMMIDNVTEFSLKYLIEGKLDWVKEWKAEKARYNIIPDAVEVTLGIEKKSEGKQKKYSIQYVVPIHFPNNNKASGGGPQPPGATSGNGLPTK
;
A
#
# COMPACT_ATOMS: atom_id res chain seq x y z
N MET A 1 -65.89 18.19 60.14
CA MET A 1 -64.74 17.29 59.89
C MET A 1 -65.28 15.93 59.44
N LYS A 2 -65.25 15.62 58.14
CA LYS A 2 -65.56 14.27 57.63
C LYS A 2 -64.25 13.47 57.60
N LYS A 3 -64.13 12.46 58.48
CA LYS A 3 -63.06 11.45 58.38
C LYS A 3 -63.41 10.53 57.22
N ASN A 4 -62.62 10.60 56.14
CA ASN A 4 -62.60 9.56 55.12
C ASN A 4 -62.04 8.30 55.78
N LEU A 5 -62.90 7.30 55.98
CA LEU A 5 -62.47 5.95 56.29
C LEU A 5 -61.86 5.37 55.02
N GLU A 6 -60.54 5.44 54.89
CA GLU A 6 -59.83 4.69 53.86
C GLU A 6 -60.04 3.19 54.12
N SER A 7 -60.64 2.52 53.15
CA SER A 7 -60.80 1.08 53.16
C SER A 7 -59.45 0.44 52.85
N SER A 8 -58.75 -0.01 53.89
CA SER A 8 -57.55 -0.85 53.75
C SER A 8 -57.96 -2.24 53.26
N ARG A 9 -58.22 -2.36 51.96
CA ARG A 9 -58.38 -3.66 51.29
C ARG A 9 -57.00 -4.28 51.14
N GLY A 10 -56.73 -5.37 51.88
CA GLY A 10 -55.52 -6.16 51.72
C GLY A 10 -55.50 -6.86 50.35
N PHE A 11 -54.31 -7.10 49.81
CA PHE A 11 -54.13 -7.83 48.56
C PHE A 11 -54.59 -9.28 48.72
N THR A 12 -55.31 -9.77 47.72
CA THR A 12 -55.67 -11.18 47.66
C THR A 12 -54.45 -12.00 47.21
N LEU A 13 -54.31 -13.22 47.73
CA LEU A 13 -53.22 -14.13 47.33
C LEU A 13 -53.17 -14.33 45.81
N ILE A 14 -54.34 -14.40 45.16
CA ILE A 14 -54.48 -14.58 43.71
C ILE A 14 -53.91 -13.38 42.92
N GLU A 15 -54.07 -12.15 43.41
CA GLU A 15 -53.60 -10.93 42.74
C GLU A 15 -52.07 -10.83 42.78
N VAL A 16 -51.45 -11.21 43.91
CA VAL A 16 -50.00 -11.26 44.04
C VAL A 16 -49.40 -12.31 43.09
N ILE A 17 -50.01 -13.49 43.02
CA ILE A 17 -49.54 -14.56 42.11
C ILE A 17 -49.70 -14.13 40.65
N LEU A 18 -50.79 -13.44 40.30
CA LEU A 18 -51.01 -12.94 38.94
C LEU A 18 -50.00 -11.84 38.55
N ALA A 19 -49.69 -10.91 39.47
CA ALA A 19 -48.66 -9.91 39.23
C ALA A 19 -47.27 -10.55 39.04
N MET A 20 -46.91 -11.52 39.88
CA MET A 20 -45.62 -12.22 39.80
C MET A 20 -45.47 -13.04 38.52
N THR A 21 -46.55 -13.68 38.06
CA THR A 21 -46.52 -14.46 36.80
C THR A 21 -46.35 -13.57 35.58
N ILE A 22 -47.07 -12.45 35.51
CA ILE A 22 -46.91 -11.48 34.42
C ILE A 22 -45.49 -10.90 34.44
N LEU A 23 -44.99 -10.46 35.59
CA LEU A 23 -43.66 -9.86 35.71
C LEU A 23 -42.54 -10.84 35.34
N SER A 24 -42.66 -12.10 35.78
CA SER A 24 -41.74 -13.18 35.40
C SER A 24 -41.76 -13.42 33.88
N SER A 25 -42.94 -13.50 33.26
CA SER A 25 -43.06 -13.70 31.82
C SER A 25 -42.45 -12.53 31.02
N MET A 26 -42.69 -11.29 31.45
CA MET A 26 -42.11 -10.10 30.81
C MET A 26 -40.59 -10.09 30.95
N MET A 27 -40.05 -10.45 32.12
CA MET A 27 -38.60 -10.50 32.35
C MET A 27 -37.91 -11.52 31.44
N ILE A 28 -38.54 -12.68 31.22
CA ILE A 28 -38.03 -13.71 30.30
C ILE A 28 -38.02 -13.17 28.86
N LEU A 29 -39.10 -12.54 28.40
CA LEU A 29 -39.17 -11.96 27.04
C LEU A 29 -38.11 -10.87 26.82
N VAL A 30 -37.92 -10.00 27.82
CA VAL A 30 -36.89 -8.95 27.79
C VAL A 30 -35.49 -9.57 27.72
N SER A 31 -35.21 -10.59 28.53
CA SER A 31 -33.91 -11.29 28.53
C SER A 31 -33.60 -11.94 27.17
N ILE A 32 -34.60 -12.56 26.54
CA ILE A 32 -34.48 -13.13 25.19
C ILE A 32 -34.19 -12.02 24.17
N SER A 33 -34.90 -10.90 24.23
CA SER A 33 -34.70 -9.77 23.32
C SER A 33 -33.29 -9.18 23.44
N ILE A 34 -32.82 -8.93 24.66
CA ILE A 34 -31.46 -8.43 24.95
C ILE A 34 -30.40 -9.41 24.42
N SER A 35 -30.60 -10.71 24.68
CA SER A 35 -29.66 -11.75 24.22
C SER A 35 -29.60 -11.80 22.69
N ARG A 36 -30.73 -11.68 22.00
CA ARG A 36 -30.79 -11.61 20.52
C ARG A 36 -30.11 -10.36 19.99
N ALA A 37 -30.38 -9.20 20.58
CA ALA A 37 -29.76 -7.94 20.19
C ALA A 37 -28.23 -7.96 20.37
N SER A 38 -27.75 -8.54 21.47
CA SER A 38 -26.32 -8.69 21.74
C SER A 38 -25.62 -9.56 20.68
N LYS A 39 -26.20 -10.73 20.36
CA LYS A 39 -25.67 -11.61 19.30
C LYS A 39 -25.66 -10.93 17.93
N ALA A 40 -26.73 -10.21 17.59
CA ALA A 40 -26.82 -9.46 16.35
C ALA A 40 -25.74 -8.36 16.26
N LYS A 41 -25.52 -7.61 17.35
CA LYS A 41 -24.47 -6.59 17.42
C LYS A 41 -23.09 -7.18 17.20
N VAL A 42 -22.73 -8.26 17.89
CA VAL A 42 -21.43 -8.94 17.75
C VAL A 42 -21.21 -9.39 16.30
N LYS A 43 -22.24 -9.94 15.65
CA LYS A 43 -22.18 -10.35 14.25
C LYS A 43 -21.92 -9.17 13.30
N ILE A 44 -22.72 -8.11 13.42
CA ILE A 44 -22.57 -6.92 12.57
C ILE A 44 -21.18 -6.31 12.79
N GLN A 45 -20.72 -6.25 14.03
CA GLN A 45 -19.41 -5.74 14.37
C GLN A 45 -18.29 -6.53 13.68
N ALA A 46 -18.34 -7.87 13.73
CA ALA A 46 -17.35 -8.72 13.05
C ALA A 46 -17.36 -8.56 11.53
N GLU A 47 -18.54 -8.40 10.92
CA GLU A 47 -18.65 -8.14 9.47
C GLU A 47 -18.09 -6.77 9.09
N VAL A 48 -18.39 -5.73 9.89
CA VAL A 48 -17.86 -4.38 9.68
C VAL A 48 -16.34 -4.35 9.84
N GLU A 49 -15.80 -5.03 10.85
CA GLU A 49 -14.35 -5.12 11.08
C GLU A 49 -13.62 -5.79 9.91
N ALA A 50 -14.16 -6.90 9.39
CA ALA A 50 -13.57 -7.60 8.24
C ALA A 50 -13.50 -6.71 6.99
N VAL A 51 -14.60 -5.99 6.67
CA VAL A 51 -14.64 -5.10 5.51
C VAL A 51 -13.78 -3.86 5.74
N SER A 52 -13.70 -3.34 6.97
CA SER A 52 -12.85 -2.19 7.31
C SER A 52 -11.38 -2.54 7.14
N ALA A 53 -10.93 -3.67 7.68
CA ALA A 53 -9.58 -4.17 7.51
C ALA A 53 -9.20 -4.34 6.03
N LEU A 54 -10.12 -4.89 5.22
CA LEU A 54 -9.91 -5.04 3.77
C LEU A 54 -9.74 -3.68 3.08
N ARG A 55 -10.57 -2.69 3.44
CA ARG A 55 -10.47 -1.32 2.89
C ARG A 55 -9.18 -0.62 3.32
N ASP A 56 -8.75 -0.80 4.57
CA ASP A 56 -7.52 -0.19 5.09
C ASP A 56 -6.28 -0.78 4.40
N ALA A 57 -6.23 -2.11 4.25
CA ALA A 57 -5.17 -2.78 3.50
C ALA A 57 -5.12 -2.29 2.05
N MET A 58 -6.27 -2.24 1.38
CA MET A 58 -6.37 -1.77 0.01
C MET A 58 -6.04 -0.28 -0.15
N ARG A 59 -6.38 0.57 0.83
CA ARG A 59 -6.01 1.98 0.84
C ARG A 59 -4.50 2.15 0.89
N MET A 60 -3.80 1.35 1.70
CA MET A 60 -2.34 1.39 1.77
C MET A 60 -1.71 1.00 0.43
N ILE A 61 -2.13 -0.13 -0.16
CA ILE A 61 -1.65 -0.59 -1.48
C ILE A 61 -1.86 0.47 -2.55
N ARG A 62 -3.06 1.06 -2.60
CA ARG A 62 -3.38 2.12 -3.56
C ARG A 62 -2.47 3.33 -3.40
N THR A 63 -2.23 3.76 -2.17
CA THR A 63 -1.43 4.96 -1.89
C THR A 63 0.02 4.72 -2.27
N ASP A 64 0.58 3.55 -1.93
CA ASP A 64 1.93 3.17 -2.33
C ASP A 64 2.07 3.18 -3.86
N ILE A 65 1.19 2.47 -4.58
CA ILE A 65 1.22 2.37 -6.04
C ILE A 65 1.04 3.74 -6.70
N ASN A 66 0.10 4.54 -6.23
CA ASN A 66 -0.16 5.86 -6.80
C ASN A 66 1.07 6.78 -6.73
N GLN A 67 1.89 6.62 -5.69
CA GLN A 67 3.12 7.38 -5.46
C GLN A 67 4.39 6.59 -5.83
N ALA A 68 4.27 5.56 -6.67
CA ALA A 68 5.42 4.84 -7.19
C ALA A 68 6.31 5.81 -7.98
N TYR A 69 7.62 5.77 -7.71
CA TYR A 69 8.55 6.76 -8.21
C TYR A 69 9.87 6.13 -8.63
N ASN A 70 10.34 6.50 -9.82
CA ASN A 70 11.68 6.17 -10.28
C ASN A 70 12.65 7.32 -9.93
N HIS A 71 13.60 7.06 -9.02
CA HIS A 71 14.65 8.01 -8.69
C HIS A 71 15.83 7.91 -9.67
N TYR A 72 16.25 9.08 -10.19
CA TYR A 72 17.46 9.23 -11.02
C TYR A 72 18.62 9.72 -10.19
N ASP A 73 19.76 9.04 -10.32
CA ASP A 73 21.03 9.48 -9.76
C ASP A 73 21.75 10.43 -10.75
N TYR A 74 21.57 11.73 -10.54
CA TYR A 74 22.20 12.76 -11.35
C TYR A 74 23.73 12.77 -11.23
N GLU A 75 24.31 12.26 -10.14
CA GLU A 75 25.77 12.24 -9.98
C GLU A 75 26.42 11.34 -11.03
N ILE A 76 25.79 10.19 -11.30
CA ILE A 76 26.23 9.26 -12.34
C ILE A 76 26.05 9.89 -13.73
N GLU A 77 24.91 10.53 -13.98
CA GLU A 77 24.68 11.21 -15.26
C GLU A 77 25.73 12.31 -15.52
N ILE A 78 26.00 13.17 -14.55
CA ILE A 78 27.02 14.22 -14.64
C ILE A 78 28.41 13.61 -14.86
N THR A 79 28.72 12.49 -14.18
CA THR A 79 29.98 11.78 -14.35
C THR A 79 30.10 11.15 -15.75
N GLU A 80 29.02 10.61 -16.30
CA GLU A 80 28.99 10.10 -17.68
C GLU A 80 29.09 11.22 -18.72
N GLN A 81 28.39 12.33 -18.51
CA GLN A 81 28.43 13.49 -19.40
C GLN A 81 29.81 14.17 -19.38
N SER A 82 30.44 14.30 -18.21
CA SER A 82 31.81 14.84 -18.10
C SER A 82 32.84 13.94 -18.78
N LYS A 83 32.70 12.61 -18.71
CA LYS A 83 33.50 11.67 -19.50
C LYS A 83 33.28 11.82 -21.01
N LYS A 84 32.02 11.98 -21.44
CA LYS A 84 31.67 12.19 -22.86
C LYS A 84 32.15 13.54 -23.41
N LYS A 85 32.27 14.56 -22.57
CA LYS A 85 32.79 15.89 -22.96
C LYS A 85 34.33 15.88 -23.02
N THR A 86 34.89 14.99 -23.81
CA THR A 86 36.32 15.01 -24.14
C THR A 86 36.52 15.99 -25.32
N LEU A 87 37.24 17.09 -25.03
CA LEU A 87 37.90 18.12 -25.84
C LEU A 87 37.40 18.40 -27.29
N PRO A 88 37.21 19.69 -27.68
CA PRO A 88 36.95 20.04 -29.08
C PRO A 88 38.07 19.49 -29.98
N PRO A 89 37.74 19.03 -31.21
CA PRO A 89 38.76 18.55 -32.14
C PRO A 89 39.80 19.64 -32.34
N ALA A 90 41.08 19.30 -32.14
CA ALA A 90 42.18 20.21 -32.38
C ALA A 90 42.11 20.71 -33.83
N LEU A 91 41.97 22.02 -34.02
CA LEU A 91 42.13 22.65 -35.32
C LEU A 91 43.55 22.32 -35.83
N PRO A 92 43.73 21.90 -37.09
CA PRO A 92 45.05 21.57 -37.62
C PRO A 92 45.97 22.79 -37.51
N GLY A 93 47.07 22.67 -36.76
CA GLY A 93 48.15 23.67 -36.72
C GLY A 93 48.20 24.58 -35.49
N GLN A 94 47.36 24.39 -34.47
CA GLN A 94 47.47 25.17 -33.22
C GLN A 94 48.24 24.37 -32.14
N PRO A 95 49.29 24.94 -31.52
CA PRO A 95 49.95 24.29 -30.39
C PRO A 95 48.95 24.11 -29.24
N PRO A 96 49.04 23.00 -28.48
CA PRO A 96 48.08 22.69 -27.43
C PRO A 96 48.01 23.83 -26.40
N PRO A 97 46.80 24.21 -25.93
CA PRO A 97 46.67 25.25 -24.93
C PRO A 97 47.43 24.85 -23.65
N PRO A 98 48.11 25.80 -22.99
CA PRO A 98 48.82 25.53 -21.74
C PRO A 98 47.83 25.03 -20.69
N VAL A 99 48.00 23.79 -20.26
CA VAL A 99 47.22 23.19 -19.18
C VAL A 99 47.64 23.90 -17.89
N PRO A 100 46.75 24.63 -17.17
CA PRO A 100 47.11 25.17 -15.87
C PRO A 100 47.48 24.01 -14.92
N PRO A 101 48.46 24.18 -14.00
CA PRO A 101 48.83 23.16 -13.03
C PRO A 101 47.76 23.11 -11.93
N VAL A 102 46.57 22.64 -12.29
CA VAL A 102 45.66 22.09 -11.29
C VAL A 102 46.27 20.74 -10.95
N ALA A 103 46.87 20.63 -9.76
CA ALA A 103 47.21 19.32 -9.20
C ALA A 103 46.00 18.41 -9.44
N PRO A 104 46.16 17.23 -10.07
CA PRO A 104 45.03 16.35 -10.26
C PRO A 104 44.57 15.98 -8.86
N LEU A 105 43.52 16.65 -8.38
CA LEU A 105 42.65 16.07 -7.38
C LEU A 105 42.20 14.80 -8.06
N ALA A 106 42.85 13.68 -7.70
CA ALA A 106 42.47 12.38 -8.15
C ALA A 106 40.95 12.35 -7.99
N PRO A 107 40.17 12.15 -9.07
CA PRO A 107 38.75 12.07 -8.92
C PRO A 107 38.55 10.99 -7.88
N VAL A 108 38.01 11.35 -6.71
CA VAL A 108 37.53 10.37 -5.75
C VAL A 108 36.35 9.76 -6.46
N VAL A 109 36.62 8.78 -7.32
CA VAL A 109 35.61 7.99 -8.00
C VAL A 109 35.01 7.16 -6.89
N SER A 110 34.03 7.77 -6.22
CA SER A 110 33.04 7.06 -5.44
C SER A 110 32.55 5.92 -6.33
N GLN A 111 32.98 4.68 -6.04
CA GLN A 111 32.49 3.47 -6.70
C GLN A 111 31.04 3.15 -6.27
N ARG A 112 30.26 4.17 -5.90
CA ARG A 112 28.89 4.03 -5.48
C ARG A 112 28.09 3.61 -6.71
N LYS A 113 27.44 2.45 -6.59
CA LYS A 113 26.47 1.97 -7.57
C LYS A 113 25.15 2.70 -7.31
N SER A 114 24.47 3.12 -8.38
CA SER A 114 23.11 3.67 -8.27
C SER A 114 22.21 2.67 -7.55
N PRO A 115 21.39 3.10 -6.59
CA PRO A 115 20.34 2.25 -6.07
C PRO A 115 19.34 1.87 -7.16
N ALA A 116 18.69 0.71 -7.01
CA ALA A 116 17.75 0.15 -7.99
C ALA A 116 16.33 0.61 -7.71
N THR A 117 15.88 1.63 -8.43
CA THR A 117 14.53 2.20 -8.30
C THR A 117 13.55 1.59 -9.29
N ARG A 118 13.58 0.26 -9.37
CA ARG A 118 12.83 -0.51 -10.37
C ARG A 118 11.43 -0.83 -9.87
N PHE A 119 10.50 -0.99 -10.81
CA PHE A 119 9.19 -1.57 -10.56
C PHE A 119 9.22 -3.03 -11.03
N VAL A 120 8.97 -3.96 -10.10
CA VAL A 120 9.01 -5.41 -10.36
C VAL A 120 7.74 -6.03 -9.83
N GLY A 121 6.97 -6.68 -10.70
CA GLY A 121 5.68 -7.22 -10.33
C GLY A 121 5.34 -8.52 -11.07
N THR A 122 4.70 -9.44 -10.38
CA THR A 122 4.06 -10.64 -10.95
C THR A 122 2.56 -10.59 -10.68
N GLU A 123 1.83 -11.67 -10.92
CA GLU A 123 0.39 -11.74 -10.61
C GLU A 123 0.11 -11.57 -9.10
N ASN A 124 1.04 -11.95 -8.22
CA ASN A 124 0.81 -12.07 -6.77
C ASN A 124 1.92 -11.44 -5.92
N THR A 125 2.93 -10.83 -6.54
CA THR A 125 4.01 -10.13 -5.84
C THR A 125 4.28 -8.79 -6.50
N LEU A 126 4.64 -7.79 -5.71
CA LEU A 126 4.92 -6.45 -6.21
C LEU A 126 5.97 -5.76 -5.35
N ASP A 127 7.05 -5.32 -5.96
CA ASP A 127 8.18 -4.66 -5.31
C ASP A 127 8.58 -3.41 -6.11
N PHE A 128 8.64 -2.25 -5.45
CA PHE A 128 8.93 -0.98 -6.09
C PHE A 128 9.32 0.10 -5.07
N VAL A 129 9.81 1.25 -5.58
CA VAL A 129 10.07 2.44 -4.76
C VAL A 129 8.85 3.37 -4.79
N THR A 130 8.46 3.88 -3.61
CA THR A 130 7.35 4.82 -3.44
C THR A 130 7.76 6.00 -2.58
N MET A 131 7.08 7.14 -2.77
CA MET A 131 7.19 8.33 -1.91
C MET A 131 6.17 8.34 -0.76
N ASN A 132 5.43 7.25 -0.58
CA ASN A 132 4.46 7.17 0.49
C ASN A 132 5.14 7.08 1.86
N ASN A 133 4.92 8.13 2.67
CA ASN A 133 5.39 8.26 4.05
C ASN A 133 4.34 7.80 5.09
N GLY A 134 3.38 6.98 4.65
CA GLY A 134 2.32 6.44 5.49
C GLY A 134 2.85 5.50 6.56
N ARG A 135 2.61 5.84 7.84
CA ARG A 135 3.02 5.02 8.99
C ARG A 135 1.99 3.93 9.27
N MET A 136 2.47 2.70 9.46
CA MET A 136 1.64 1.60 10.00
C MET A 136 1.74 1.48 11.52
N THR A 137 2.84 1.96 12.11
CA THR A 137 3.10 1.91 13.55
C THR A 137 3.49 3.28 14.09
N ALA A 138 3.20 3.52 15.36
CA ALA A 138 3.58 4.76 16.02
C ALA A 138 5.11 4.88 16.14
N ASN A 139 5.62 6.10 15.96
CA ASN A 139 7.05 6.46 16.09
C ASN A 139 8.01 5.76 15.11
N ASP A 140 7.50 5.19 14.01
CA ASP A 140 8.37 4.59 13.01
C ASP A 140 9.14 5.65 12.21
N VAL A 141 10.46 5.50 12.10
CA VAL A 141 11.33 6.40 11.32
C VAL A 141 10.87 6.41 9.86
N GLN A 142 10.79 7.59 9.24
CA GLN A 142 10.37 7.75 7.85
C GLN A 142 11.55 8.18 6.98
N ALA A 143 11.46 7.88 5.69
CA ALA A 143 12.37 8.35 4.66
C ALA A 143 11.51 8.82 3.49
N ASP A 144 11.93 9.89 2.80
CA ASP A 144 11.18 10.48 1.69
C ASP A 144 10.87 9.46 0.58
N PHE A 145 11.76 8.49 0.41
CA PHE A 145 11.61 7.36 -0.49
C PHE A 145 11.82 6.07 0.29
N VAL A 146 10.93 5.11 0.05
CA VAL A 146 11.02 3.78 0.64
C VAL A 146 10.80 2.72 -0.44
N GLU A 147 11.47 1.59 -0.29
CA GLU A 147 11.15 0.39 -1.05
C GLU A 147 10.03 -0.35 -0.35
N VAL A 148 9.01 -0.73 -1.12
CA VAL A 148 7.86 -1.46 -0.62
C VAL A 148 7.69 -2.75 -1.39
N GLY A 149 7.30 -3.80 -0.66
CA GLY A 149 7.02 -5.11 -1.22
C GLY A 149 5.68 -5.66 -0.74
N TYR A 150 4.93 -6.30 -1.63
CA TYR A 150 3.67 -6.98 -1.31
C TYR A 150 3.75 -8.43 -1.75
N PHE A 151 3.42 -9.34 -0.85
CA PHE A 151 3.41 -10.77 -1.13
C PHE A 151 2.56 -11.53 -0.13
N LEU A 152 2.16 -12.75 -0.51
CA LEU A 152 1.43 -13.67 0.35
C LEU A 152 2.40 -14.56 1.14
N LYS A 153 2.10 -14.77 2.42
CA LYS A 153 2.77 -15.78 3.26
C LYS A 153 1.74 -16.55 4.08
N ASN A 154 2.09 -17.80 4.39
CA ASN A 154 1.34 -18.57 5.37
C ASN A 154 1.51 -17.93 6.75
N CYS A 155 0.40 -17.78 7.45
CA CYS A 155 0.32 -17.21 8.79
C CYS A 155 -0.70 -17.98 9.62
N THR A 156 -0.53 -17.97 10.93
CA THR A 156 -1.59 -18.33 11.86
C THR A 156 -2.47 -17.13 12.08
N SER A 157 -3.77 -17.23 11.75
CA SER A 157 -4.73 -16.17 12.08
C SER A 157 -4.74 -15.98 13.60
N HIS A 158 -4.15 -14.89 14.07
CA HIS A 158 -4.17 -14.44 15.47
C HIS A 158 -5.32 -13.46 15.75
N LEU A 159 -6.01 -13.02 14.70
CA LEU A 159 -7.19 -12.13 14.77
C LEU A 159 -8.49 -12.90 15.04
N GLY A 160 -8.41 -14.21 15.23
CA GLY A 160 -9.39 -14.93 16.03
C GLY A 160 -9.08 -14.70 17.50
N ASP A 161 -9.83 -13.81 18.15
CA ASP A 161 -10.04 -13.82 19.61
C ASP A 161 -9.08 -13.05 20.54
N ALA A 162 -8.46 -11.95 20.10
CA ALA A 162 -7.69 -11.07 21.00
C ALA A 162 -8.50 -10.31 22.09
N GLY A 163 -9.72 -10.76 22.40
CA GLY A 163 -10.58 -10.16 23.43
C GLY A 163 -11.52 -11.14 24.15
N ARG A 164 -11.55 -12.43 23.76
CA ARG A 164 -12.33 -13.46 24.44
C ARG A 164 -11.35 -14.56 24.80
N GLY A 165 -11.15 -14.79 26.10
CA GLY A 165 -10.26 -15.84 26.61
C GLY A 165 -10.78 -17.25 26.35
N ASP A 166 -11.37 -17.52 25.18
CA ASP A 166 -11.84 -18.83 24.81
C ASP A 166 -10.68 -19.61 24.20
N LYS A 167 -10.21 -20.59 24.94
CA LYS A 167 -9.24 -21.56 24.43
C LYS A 167 -9.94 -22.35 23.34
N THR A 168 -9.22 -22.64 22.26
CA THR A 168 -9.41 -23.79 21.35
C THR A 168 -10.19 -23.53 20.06
N GLU A 169 -9.49 -23.12 19.01
CA GLU A 169 -9.48 -23.84 17.73
C GLU A 169 -8.06 -23.68 17.17
N LYS A 170 -7.39 -24.77 16.81
CA LYS A 170 -6.08 -24.71 16.14
C LYS A 170 -6.27 -23.84 14.89
N SER A 171 -5.66 -22.65 14.85
CA SER A 171 -5.72 -21.76 13.69
C SER A 171 -5.30 -22.56 12.46
N GLN A 172 -6.26 -22.85 11.56
CA GLN A 172 -5.93 -23.39 10.25
C GLN A 172 -4.96 -22.41 9.59
N GLY A 173 -3.86 -22.92 9.02
CA GLY A 173 -2.90 -22.07 8.32
C GLY A 173 -3.63 -21.24 7.28
N SER A 174 -3.62 -19.93 7.44
CA SER A 174 -4.27 -18.98 6.55
C SER A 174 -3.21 -18.31 5.68
N GLN A 175 -3.61 -17.84 4.50
CA GLN A 175 -2.78 -16.93 3.70
C GLN A 175 -2.96 -15.50 4.23
N CYS A 176 -1.86 -14.80 4.47
CA CYS A 176 -1.86 -13.40 4.86
C CYS A 176 -1.14 -12.56 3.80
N LEU A 177 -1.63 -11.34 3.59
CA LEU A 177 -0.92 -10.34 2.82
C LEU A 177 0.06 -9.62 3.75
N PHE A 178 1.32 -9.59 3.34
CA PHE A 178 2.37 -8.84 4.00
C PHE A 178 2.75 -7.63 3.16
N ARG A 179 3.05 -6.53 3.86
CA ARG A 179 3.75 -5.38 3.32
C ARG A 179 5.14 -5.32 3.92
N ARG A 180 6.15 -5.24 3.07
CA ARG A 180 7.55 -5.08 3.41
C ARG A 180 7.95 -3.64 3.15
N VAL A 181 8.74 -3.05 4.05
CA VAL A 181 9.23 -1.69 3.91
C VAL A 181 10.72 -1.65 4.20
N GLN A 182 11.49 -1.13 3.25
CA GLN A 182 12.90 -0.83 3.44
C GLN A 182 13.13 0.67 3.26
N LYS A 183 13.72 1.29 4.29
CA LYS A 183 13.87 2.76 4.37
C LYS A 183 15.11 3.29 3.66
N ILE A 184 15.98 2.39 3.22
CA ILE A 184 17.23 2.70 2.54
C ILE A 184 17.15 2.04 1.17
N ILE A 185 17.17 2.83 0.10
CA ILE A 185 17.12 2.26 -1.25
C ILE A 185 18.45 1.56 -1.55
N ASP A 186 18.40 0.26 -1.85
CA ASP A 186 19.57 -0.58 -2.11
C ASP A 186 19.64 -0.99 -3.59
N LEU A 187 20.43 -2.02 -3.92
CA LEU A 187 20.62 -2.48 -5.30
C LEU A 187 19.57 -3.50 -5.78
N ASP A 188 18.73 -4.00 -4.88
CA ASP A 188 17.74 -5.04 -5.13
C ASP A 188 16.45 -4.74 -4.35
N VAL A 189 15.54 -4.05 -5.02
CA VAL A 189 14.22 -3.68 -4.50
C VAL A 189 13.41 -4.85 -3.95
N THR A 190 13.77 -6.11 -4.23
CA THR A 190 13.04 -7.31 -3.76
C THR A 190 13.54 -7.85 -2.41
N LYS A 191 14.64 -7.31 -1.85
CA LYS A 191 15.28 -7.84 -0.63
C LYS A 191 15.35 -6.83 0.52
N GLY A 192 15.63 -7.33 1.71
CA GLY A 192 15.74 -6.52 2.93
C GLY A 192 14.40 -6.00 3.46
N GLY A 193 14.46 -4.97 4.30
CA GLY A 193 13.29 -4.35 4.92
C GLY A 193 12.65 -5.11 6.08
N VAL A 194 11.60 -4.48 6.63
CA VAL A 194 10.77 -5.02 7.72
C VAL A 194 9.40 -5.39 7.16
N GLU A 195 8.94 -6.59 7.47
CA GLU A 195 7.66 -7.11 7.02
C GLU A 195 6.59 -6.91 8.10
N THR A 196 5.42 -6.47 7.67
CA THR A 196 4.25 -6.28 8.53
C THR A 196 3.04 -6.98 7.90
N MET A 197 2.34 -7.78 8.69
CA MET A 197 1.09 -8.41 8.27
C MET A 197 0.01 -7.33 8.12
N MET A 198 -0.60 -7.23 6.94
CA MET A 198 -1.67 -6.28 6.69
C MET A 198 -3.05 -6.84 7.00
N ILE A 199 -3.32 -8.05 6.50
CA ILE A 199 -4.62 -8.70 6.60
C ILE A 199 -4.47 -10.21 6.50
N ASP A 200 -5.33 -10.93 7.22
CA ASP A 200 -5.37 -12.39 7.25
C ASP A 200 -6.52 -12.96 6.42
N ASN A 201 -6.51 -14.29 6.23
CA ASN A 201 -7.53 -15.04 5.48
C ASN A 201 -7.72 -14.53 4.04
N VAL A 202 -6.61 -14.21 3.37
CA VAL A 202 -6.60 -13.76 1.98
C VAL A 202 -6.89 -14.94 1.07
N THR A 203 -7.95 -14.82 0.26
CA THR A 203 -8.32 -15.81 -0.76
C THR A 203 -7.81 -15.43 -2.15
N GLU A 204 -7.61 -14.13 -2.38
CA GLU A 204 -7.23 -13.60 -3.69
C GLU A 204 -6.33 -12.39 -3.49
N PHE A 205 -5.18 -12.38 -4.16
CA PHE A 205 -4.36 -11.20 -4.37
C PHE A 205 -3.87 -11.26 -5.81
N SER A 206 -4.39 -10.39 -6.67
CA SER A 206 -4.13 -10.39 -8.10
C SER A 206 -3.74 -8.99 -8.57
N LEU A 207 -2.71 -8.96 -9.42
CA LEU A 207 -2.12 -7.75 -9.96
C LEU A 207 -2.06 -7.83 -11.48
N LYS A 208 -2.44 -6.75 -12.15
CA LYS A 208 -2.21 -6.55 -13.59
C LYS A 208 -1.69 -5.15 -13.84
N TYR A 209 -0.91 -5.01 -14.90
CA TYR A 209 -0.17 -3.79 -15.20
C TYR A 209 -0.56 -3.26 -16.58
N LEU A 210 -0.80 -1.95 -16.67
CA LEU A 210 -1.11 -1.27 -17.92
C LEU A 210 0.17 -0.68 -18.53
N ILE A 211 0.43 -1.00 -19.80
CA ILE A 211 1.57 -0.47 -20.53
C ILE A 211 1.23 0.89 -21.15
N GLU A 212 2.16 1.85 -21.09
CA GLU A 212 2.02 3.16 -21.73
C GLU A 212 1.64 3.05 -23.21
N GLY A 213 0.55 3.71 -23.60
CA GLY A 213 0.07 3.77 -24.98
C GLY A 213 -0.53 2.47 -25.53
N LYS A 214 -0.65 1.42 -24.70
CA LYS A 214 -1.36 0.18 -25.06
C LYS A 214 -2.56 -0.01 -24.14
N LEU A 215 -3.66 -0.53 -24.68
CA LEU A 215 -4.87 -0.84 -23.90
C LEU A 215 -4.83 -2.24 -23.25
N ASP A 216 -3.76 -3.00 -23.49
CA ASP A 216 -3.62 -4.37 -23.00
C ASP A 216 -3.01 -4.42 -21.61
N TRP A 217 -3.64 -5.22 -20.75
CA TRP A 217 -3.16 -5.54 -19.41
C TRP A 217 -2.18 -6.71 -19.46
N VAL A 218 -1.03 -6.56 -18.81
CA VAL A 218 -0.06 -7.65 -18.63
C VAL A 218 -0.05 -8.13 -17.19
N LYS A 219 0.31 -9.40 -17.01
CA LYS A 219 0.32 -10.08 -15.72
C LYS A 219 1.65 -10.03 -14.99
N GLU A 220 2.69 -9.63 -15.70
CA GLU A 220 4.06 -9.55 -15.20
C GLU A 220 4.69 -8.25 -15.70
N TRP A 221 5.39 -7.59 -14.80
CA TRP A 221 6.17 -6.39 -15.09
C TRP A 221 7.60 -6.60 -14.61
N LYS A 222 8.54 -6.70 -15.56
CA LYS A 222 9.98 -6.76 -15.28
C LYS A 222 10.67 -5.61 -15.99
N ALA A 223 11.16 -4.65 -15.20
CA ALA A 223 11.90 -3.49 -15.71
C ALA A 223 13.17 -3.85 -16.52
N GLU A 224 13.68 -5.09 -16.43
CA GLU A 224 14.90 -5.53 -17.13
C GLU A 224 14.76 -5.63 -18.66
N LYS A 225 13.55 -5.88 -19.18
CA LYS A 225 13.32 -6.01 -20.63
C LYS A 225 12.93 -4.69 -21.31
N ALA A 226 12.52 -3.70 -20.52
CA ALA A 226 12.34 -2.35 -21.01
C ALA A 226 13.74 -1.71 -21.08
N ARG A 227 14.12 -1.17 -22.23
CA ARG A 227 15.40 -0.44 -22.41
C ARG A 227 15.51 0.83 -21.54
N TYR A 228 14.58 1.05 -20.62
CA TYR A 228 14.48 2.16 -19.69
C TYR A 228 13.74 1.67 -18.44
N ASN A 229 14.12 2.18 -17.27
CA ASN A 229 13.47 1.95 -15.98
C ASN A 229 12.05 2.56 -15.99
N ILE A 230 11.12 1.94 -16.72
CA ILE A 230 9.76 2.45 -16.93
C ILE A 230 8.81 1.76 -15.95
N ILE A 231 8.07 2.59 -15.23
CA ILE A 231 6.98 2.20 -14.34
C ILE A 231 5.66 2.17 -15.17
N PRO A 232 4.73 1.23 -14.92
CA PRO A 232 3.45 1.18 -15.64
C PRO A 232 2.60 2.44 -15.44
N ASP A 233 1.63 2.68 -16.33
CA ASP A 233 0.72 3.82 -16.21
C ASP A 233 -0.34 3.60 -15.13
N ALA A 234 -0.77 2.35 -14.96
CA ALA A 234 -1.73 1.95 -13.94
C ALA A 234 -1.53 0.49 -13.53
N VAL A 235 -2.00 0.16 -12.33
CA VAL A 235 -2.03 -1.19 -11.79
C VAL A 235 -3.45 -1.53 -11.37
N GLU A 236 -3.99 -2.63 -11.88
CA GLU A 236 -5.22 -3.23 -11.38
C GLU A 236 -4.86 -4.15 -10.21
N VAL A 237 -5.45 -3.89 -9.05
CA VAL A 237 -5.25 -4.67 -7.83
C VAL A 237 -6.59 -5.23 -7.39
N THR A 238 -6.63 -6.55 -7.19
CA THR A 238 -7.76 -7.25 -6.58
C THR A 238 -7.31 -7.90 -5.28
N LEU A 239 -8.04 -7.67 -4.20
CA LEU A 239 -7.82 -8.30 -2.89
C LEU A 239 -9.13 -8.89 -2.38
N GLY A 240 -9.11 -10.19 -2.10
CA GLY A 240 -10.22 -10.94 -1.56
C GLY A 240 -9.86 -11.62 -0.24
N ILE A 241 -10.81 -11.63 0.70
CA ILE A 241 -10.71 -12.33 1.98
C ILE A 241 -11.92 -13.21 2.22
N GLU A 242 -11.77 -14.20 3.09
CA GLU A 242 -12.86 -14.99 3.62
C GLU A 242 -12.96 -14.91 5.15
N LYS A 243 -14.18 -14.86 5.66
CA LYS A 243 -14.45 -14.94 7.10
C LYS A 243 -15.60 -15.92 7.36
N LYS A 244 -15.43 -16.75 8.39
CA LYS A 244 -16.47 -17.67 8.87
C LYS A 244 -17.45 -16.89 9.74
N SER A 245 -18.72 -16.85 9.34
CA SER A 245 -19.82 -16.25 10.11
C SER A 245 -20.96 -17.25 10.19
N GLU A 246 -21.37 -17.64 11.41
CA GLU A 246 -22.46 -18.61 11.67
C GLU A 246 -22.31 -19.93 10.88
N GLY A 247 -21.08 -20.47 10.81
CA GLY A 247 -20.81 -21.72 10.10
C GLY A 247 -20.81 -21.60 8.57
N LYS A 248 -21.12 -20.43 8.00
CA LYS A 248 -21.00 -20.13 6.57
C LYS A 248 -19.76 -19.29 6.30
N GLN A 249 -19.01 -19.62 5.26
CA GLN A 249 -17.92 -18.79 4.78
C GLN A 249 -18.50 -17.64 3.94
N LYS A 250 -18.22 -16.40 4.35
CA LYS A 250 -18.52 -15.19 3.57
C LYS A 250 -17.24 -14.70 2.93
N LYS A 251 -17.30 -14.38 1.63
CA LYS A 251 -16.20 -13.81 0.86
C LYS A 251 -16.43 -12.32 0.64
N TYR A 252 -15.38 -11.53 0.80
CA TYR A 252 -15.36 -10.11 0.49
C TYR A 252 -14.22 -9.86 -0.50
N SER A 253 -14.47 -9.14 -1.58
CA SER A 253 -13.44 -8.79 -2.57
C SER A 253 -13.58 -7.33 -2.97
N ILE A 254 -12.44 -6.67 -3.16
CA ILE A 254 -12.35 -5.29 -3.61
C ILE A 254 -11.32 -5.22 -4.75
N GLN A 255 -11.67 -4.50 -5.80
CA GLN A 255 -10.82 -4.25 -6.95
C GLN A 255 -10.65 -2.74 -7.17
N TYR A 256 -9.44 -2.31 -7.50
CA TYR A 256 -9.15 -0.95 -7.95
C TYR A 256 -8.22 -0.95 -9.15
N VAL A 257 -8.46 -0.01 -10.06
CA VAL A 257 -7.47 0.43 -11.03
C VAL A 257 -6.78 1.67 -10.46
N VAL A 258 -5.49 1.55 -10.17
CA VAL A 258 -4.69 2.59 -9.52
C VAL A 258 -3.79 3.25 -10.56
N PRO A 259 -4.05 4.50 -10.97
CA PRO A 259 -3.13 5.22 -11.83
C PRO A 259 -1.87 5.61 -11.04
N ILE A 260 -0.71 5.50 -11.67
CA ILE A 260 0.55 5.93 -11.10
C ILE A 260 0.78 7.39 -11.47
N HIS A 261 0.94 8.25 -10.46
CA HIS A 261 1.04 9.69 -10.67
C HIS A 261 2.51 10.12 -10.66
N PHE A 262 2.95 10.76 -11.75
CA PHE A 262 4.31 11.24 -11.92
C PHE A 262 5.39 10.18 -11.62
N PRO A 263 5.38 9.01 -12.31
CA PRO A 263 6.36 7.93 -12.07
C PRO A 263 7.82 8.31 -12.38
N ASN A 264 8.05 9.49 -12.96
CA ASN A 264 9.35 9.95 -13.43
C ASN A 264 9.96 8.98 -14.47
N ASN A 265 9.17 8.52 -15.43
CA ASN A 265 9.66 7.69 -16.53
C ASN A 265 10.55 8.51 -17.49
N ASN A 266 11.77 8.04 -17.76
CA ASN A 266 12.65 8.64 -18.77
C ASN A 266 12.12 8.22 -20.14
N LYS A 267 11.31 9.09 -20.73
CA LYS A 267 10.89 8.94 -22.11
C LYS A 267 12.11 9.25 -22.96
N ALA A 268 12.71 8.23 -23.57
CA ALA A 268 13.64 8.44 -24.66
C ALA A 268 12.98 9.46 -25.60
N SER A 269 13.65 10.59 -25.85
CA SER A 269 13.14 11.65 -26.70
C SER A 269 12.91 11.09 -28.10
N GLY A 270 11.74 10.50 -28.34
CA GLY A 270 11.21 10.30 -29.67
C GLY A 270 11.08 11.69 -30.25
N GLY A 271 11.70 11.94 -31.40
CA GLY A 271 11.59 13.20 -32.11
C GLY A 271 10.13 13.57 -32.29
N GLY A 272 9.62 14.43 -31.40
CA GLY A 272 8.36 15.11 -31.60
C GLY A 272 8.51 16.06 -32.79
N PRO A 273 7.48 16.25 -33.62
CA PRO A 273 7.56 17.17 -34.74
C PRO A 273 7.93 18.55 -34.21
N GLN A 274 9.08 19.04 -34.68
CA GLN A 274 9.55 20.38 -34.40
C GLN A 274 8.44 21.37 -34.77
N PRO A 275 8.02 22.27 -33.85
CA PRO A 275 7.05 23.29 -34.21
C PRO A 275 7.63 24.10 -35.38
N PRO A 276 6.87 24.33 -36.46
CA PRO A 276 7.37 25.07 -37.61
C PRO A 276 7.59 26.52 -37.16
N GLY A 277 8.85 26.91 -36.94
CA GLY A 277 9.19 28.31 -36.66
C GLY A 277 10.33 28.60 -35.68
N ALA A 278 11.00 27.62 -35.09
CA ALA A 278 12.17 27.91 -34.24
C ALA A 278 13.47 27.93 -35.08
N THR A 279 13.73 29.05 -35.74
CA THR A 279 15.03 29.38 -36.33
C THR A 279 16.10 29.44 -35.24
N SER A 280 17.22 28.74 -35.46
CA SER A 280 18.42 28.84 -34.63
C SER A 280 18.96 30.27 -34.64
N GLY A 281 18.83 30.97 -33.52
CA GLY A 281 19.43 32.28 -33.28
C GLY A 281 20.67 32.16 -32.40
N ASN A 282 21.84 32.19 -33.04
CA ASN A 282 23.10 32.57 -32.39
C ASN A 282 22.97 33.97 -31.78
N GLY A 283 23.56 34.18 -30.60
CA GLY A 283 23.90 35.52 -30.13
C GLY A 283 23.52 35.78 -28.68
N LEU A 284 24.49 35.62 -27.79
CA LEU A 284 24.50 36.21 -26.45
C LEU A 284 24.65 37.74 -26.61
N PRO A 285 23.78 38.60 -26.06
CA PRO A 285 24.06 40.03 -25.98
C PRO A 285 24.79 40.34 -24.68
N THR A 286 25.95 40.95 -24.82
CA THR A 286 26.67 41.66 -23.77
C THR A 286 25.85 42.85 -23.26
N LYS A 287 25.86 43.04 -21.94
CA LYS A 287 26.00 44.34 -21.29
C LYS A 287 26.80 44.16 -20.00
#